data_AF-A0AAD6MUD4-F1
#
_entry.id   AF-A0AAD6MUD4-F1
#
_cell.length_a   1.000
_cell.length_b   1.000
_cell.length_c   1.000
_cell.angle_alpha   90.00
_cell.angle_beta   90.00
_cell.angle_gamma   90.00
#
_symmetry.space_group_name_H-M   'P 1'
#
loop_
_entity.id
_entity.type
_entity.pdbx_description
1 polymer ?
#
loop_
_entity_poly.entity_id
_entity_poly.type
_entity_poly.pdbx_seq_one_letter_code
_entity_poly.pdbx_strand_id
1 'polypeptide(L)'
;MDYINHKKSMGTLLEAPGRTLPRSKLPTAVYDKASSCFEGLAELHIAHIISQRNEADIDPDTADDFVARILFRKLVFDQERRREWIVHDVGSFPLWCDDLRLENFLMDDSDNIVGVIDWEFSYTAPVEYTYAPPWWLLLKKPEG
;
A
#
# COMPACT_ATOMS: atom_id res chain seq x y z
N MET A 1 -3.20 -14.39 -18.54
CA MET A 1 -3.57 -14.83 -17.17
C MET A 1 -2.55 -14.18 -16.27
N ASP A 2 -2.80 -12.92 -15.94
CA ASP A 2 -1.79 -11.99 -15.43
C ASP A 2 -1.94 -11.82 -13.92
N TYR A 3 -1.04 -12.45 -13.17
CA TYR A 3 -0.87 -12.32 -11.71
C TYR A 3 -0.32 -10.94 -11.28
N ILE A 4 -0.75 -9.87 -11.95
CA ILE A 4 -0.34 -8.48 -11.65
C ILE A 4 -1.30 -7.82 -10.64
N ASN A 5 -2.46 -8.43 -10.35
CA ASN A 5 -3.55 -7.76 -9.63
C ASN A 5 -3.49 -7.75 -8.09
N HIS A 6 -2.51 -8.39 -7.44
CA HIS A 6 -2.41 -8.38 -5.96
C HIS A 6 -1.58 -7.22 -5.38
N LYS A 7 -1.22 -6.24 -6.21
CA LYS A 7 -0.58 -5.00 -5.76
C LYS A 7 -1.64 -3.94 -5.53
N LYS A 8 -2.12 -3.80 -4.29
CA LYS A 8 -2.82 -2.58 -3.87
C LYS A 8 -1.95 -1.86 -2.84
N SER A 9 -0.93 -1.24 -3.38
CA SER A 9 -0.11 -0.24 -2.70
C SER A 9 -0.97 1.01 -2.43
N MET A 10 -0.55 1.88 -1.49
CA MET A 10 -1.25 3.13 -1.22
C MET A 10 -1.32 4.02 -2.47
N GLY A 11 -0.30 3.93 -3.34
CA GLY A 11 -0.28 4.55 -4.67
C GLY A 11 -1.21 3.84 -5.68
N THR A 12 -1.26 2.50 -5.67
CA THR A 12 -2.15 1.76 -6.60
C THR A 12 -3.64 1.95 -6.30
N LEU A 13 -4.00 2.28 -5.05
CA LEU A 13 -5.37 2.63 -4.66
C LEU A 13 -5.83 3.98 -5.25
N LEU A 14 -4.90 4.82 -5.71
CA LEU A 14 -5.17 6.16 -6.25
C LEU A 14 -5.41 6.15 -7.77
N GLU A 15 -4.83 5.22 -8.53
CA GLU A 15 -4.72 5.39 -10.00
C GLU A 15 -5.10 4.21 -10.90
N ALA A 16 -5.62 3.07 -10.40
CA ALA A 16 -6.07 2.01 -11.32
C ALA A 16 -7.31 2.43 -12.15
N PRO A 17 -7.26 2.45 -13.51
CA PRO A 17 -8.38 2.85 -14.34
C PRO A 17 -9.51 1.83 -14.25
N GLY A 18 -10.72 2.31 -13.92
CA GLY A 18 -11.94 1.49 -13.79
C GLY A 18 -12.20 0.92 -12.41
N ARG A 19 -11.24 0.98 -11.48
CA ARG A 19 -11.35 0.48 -10.09
C ARG A 19 -11.28 1.60 -9.04
N THR A 20 -11.55 2.84 -9.44
CA THR A 20 -11.10 4.02 -8.71
C THR A 20 -12.23 4.63 -7.86
N LEU A 21 -11.95 4.79 -6.57
CA LEU A 21 -12.81 5.56 -5.67
C LEU A 21 -12.90 7.00 -6.21
N PRO A 22 -14.08 7.66 -6.26
CA PRO A 22 -14.19 9.02 -6.79
C PRO A 22 -13.19 9.96 -6.10
N ARG A 23 -12.54 10.86 -6.85
CA ARG A 23 -11.53 11.79 -6.26
C ARG A 23 -12.07 12.58 -5.07
N SER A 24 -13.36 12.90 -5.05
CA SER A 24 -14.03 13.58 -3.94
C SER A 24 -14.11 12.77 -2.65
N LYS A 25 -13.87 11.46 -2.70
CA LYS A 25 -13.86 10.53 -1.57
C LYS A 25 -12.44 10.19 -1.11
N LEU A 26 -11.42 10.65 -1.84
CA LEU A 26 -10.03 10.46 -1.44
C LEU A 26 -9.68 11.37 -0.26
N PRO A 27 -8.88 10.90 0.71
CA PRO A 27 -8.34 11.75 1.76
C PRO A 27 -7.55 12.90 1.16
N THR A 28 -7.82 14.12 1.62
CA THR A 28 -7.05 15.35 1.27
C THR A 28 -6.27 15.89 2.46
N ALA A 29 -6.46 15.31 3.64
CA ALA A 29 -5.77 15.70 4.86
C ALA A 29 -4.37 15.06 4.91
N VAL A 30 -3.43 15.80 5.49
CA VAL A 30 -2.12 15.27 5.90
C VAL A 30 -2.26 14.70 7.32
N TYR A 31 -1.51 13.64 7.61
CA TYR A 31 -1.47 13.02 8.93
C TYR A 31 -0.19 13.44 9.66
N ASP A 32 -0.34 13.83 10.92
CA ASP A 32 0.77 14.12 11.84
C ASP A 32 1.10 12.92 12.75
N LYS A 33 0.23 11.90 12.73
CA LYS A 33 0.38 10.66 13.50
C LYS A 33 0.28 9.40 12.66
N ALA A 34 1.10 8.41 12.97
CA ALA A 34 1.06 7.10 12.34
C ALA A 34 -0.31 6.45 12.51
N SER A 35 -0.86 6.48 13.73
CA SER A 35 -2.18 5.92 14.02
C SER A 35 -3.29 6.54 13.18
N SER A 36 -3.31 7.86 13.03
CA SER A 36 -4.30 8.56 12.18
C SER A 36 -4.12 8.24 10.70
N CYS A 37 -2.87 8.07 10.23
CA CYS A 37 -2.58 7.61 8.87
C CYS A 37 -3.14 6.20 8.62
N PHE A 38 -2.90 5.26 9.55
CA PHE A 38 -3.40 3.89 9.44
C PHE A 38 -4.93 3.80 9.55
N GLU A 39 -5.56 4.63 10.38
CA GLU A 39 -7.02 4.76 10.44
C GLU A 39 -7.59 5.24 9.10
N GLY A 40 -7.00 6.31 8.53
CA GLY A 40 -7.38 6.82 7.22
C GLY A 40 -7.25 5.77 6.12
N LEU A 41 -6.15 5.02 6.13
CA LEU A 41 -5.93 3.92 5.19
C LEU A 41 -6.94 2.79 5.36
N ALA A 42 -7.23 2.40 6.60
CA ALA A 42 -8.20 1.34 6.88
C ALA A 42 -9.60 1.71 6.37
N GLU A 43 -10.03 2.95 6.58
CA GLU A 43 -11.29 3.45 6.05
C GLU A 43 -11.27 3.55 4.51
N LEU A 44 -10.16 3.99 3.92
CA LEU A 44 -9.99 4.02 2.46
C LEU A 44 -10.11 2.62 1.84
N HIS A 45 -9.51 1.60 2.46
CA HIS A 45 -9.62 0.20 2.03
C HIS A 45 -11.06 -0.29 2.00
N ILE A 46 -11.86 0.05 3.01
CA ILE A 46 -13.28 -0.32 3.08
C ILE A 46 -14.10 0.45 2.05
N ALA A 47 -13.88 1.75 1.91
CA ALA A 47 -14.58 2.58 0.92
C ALA A 47 -14.36 2.04 -0.50
N HIS A 48 -13.13 1.63 -0.81
CA HIS A 48 -12.77 1.05 -2.10
C HIS A 48 -13.49 -0.28 -2.36
N ILE A 49 -13.52 -1.21 -1.40
CA ILE A 49 -14.28 -2.46 -1.52
C ILE A 49 -15.77 -2.17 -1.77
N ILE A 50 -16.36 -1.26 -0.99
CA ILE A 50 -17.78 -0.94 -1.10
C ILE A 50 -18.10 -0.37 -2.49
N SER A 51 -17.22 0.47 -3.04
CA SER A 51 -17.41 1.03 -4.38
C SER A 51 -17.32 -0.02 -5.51
N GLN A 52 -16.59 -1.12 -5.28
CA GLN A 52 -16.37 -2.19 -6.26
C GLN A 52 -17.40 -3.33 -6.17
N ARG A 53 -18.28 -3.31 -5.17
CA ARG A 53 -19.23 -4.40 -4.88
C ARG A 53 -20.15 -4.80 -6.04
N ASN A 54 -20.33 -3.93 -7.03
CA ASN A 54 -21.21 -4.17 -8.17
C ASN A 54 -20.47 -4.60 -9.44
N GLU A 55 -19.15 -4.82 -9.39
CA GLU A 55 -18.40 -5.35 -10.52
C GLU A 55 -18.66 -6.87 -10.62
N ALA A 56 -19.07 -7.34 -11.81
CA ALA A 56 -19.65 -8.65 -12.04
C ALA A 56 -18.65 -9.83 -12.01
N ASP A 57 -17.38 -9.56 -11.75
CA ASP A 57 -16.28 -10.52 -11.86
C ASP A 57 -15.57 -10.64 -10.51
N ILE A 58 -16.12 -11.48 -9.62
CA ILE A 58 -15.50 -11.76 -8.33
C ILE A 58 -14.48 -12.87 -8.54
N ASP A 59 -13.24 -12.47 -8.79
CA ASP A 59 -12.07 -13.33 -8.77
C ASP A 59 -11.95 -14.03 -7.40
N PRO A 60 -11.69 -15.36 -7.31
CA PRO A 60 -11.46 -16.05 -6.04
C PRO A 60 -10.51 -15.33 -5.08
N ASP A 61 -9.48 -14.64 -5.58
CA ASP A 61 -8.54 -13.91 -4.72
C ASP A 61 -9.16 -12.67 -4.03
N THR A 62 -10.35 -12.23 -4.47
CA THR A 62 -11.08 -11.09 -3.90
C THR A 62 -11.57 -11.36 -2.47
N ALA A 63 -11.81 -12.63 -2.12
CA ALA A 63 -12.24 -13.00 -0.78
C ALA A 63 -11.13 -12.81 0.26
N ASP A 64 -9.90 -13.17 -0.10
CA ASP A 64 -8.73 -13.03 0.79
C ASP A 64 -8.35 -11.56 0.99
N ASP A 65 -8.38 -10.74 -0.07
CA ASP A 65 -8.19 -9.29 0.02
C ASP A 65 -9.27 -8.64 0.91
N PHE A 66 -10.53 -9.08 0.79
CA PHE A 66 -11.60 -8.62 1.67
C PHE A 66 -11.33 -8.95 3.13
N VAL A 67 -11.00 -10.22 3.44
CA VAL A 67 -10.69 -10.66 4.80
C VAL A 67 -9.50 -9.91 5.36
N ALA A 68 -8.41 -9.78 4.59
CA ALA A 68 -7.21 -9.06 4.99
C ALA A 68 -7.52 -7.60 5.36
N ARG A 69 -8.33 -6.89 4.57
CA ARG A 69 -8.71 -5.50 4.85
C ARG A 69 -9.61 -5.35 6.06
N ILE A 70 -10.53 -6.30 6.28
CA ILE A 70 -11.37 -6.31 7.49
C ILE A 70 -10.52 -6.58 8.74
N LEU A 71 -9.58 -7.53 8.67
CA LEU A 71 -8.66 -7.82 9.76
C LEU A 71 -7.73 -6.65 10.04
N PHE A 72 -7.18 -6.04 9.00
CA PHE A 72 -6.37 -4.82 9.10
C PHE A 72 -7.15 -3.71 9.79
N ARG A 73 -8.39 -3.42 9.36
CA ARG A 73 -9.23 -2.41 10.02
C ARG A 73 -9.48 -2.74 11.49
N LYS A 74 -9.77 -3.99 11.84
CA LYS A 74 -9.94 -4.41 13.25
C LYS A 74 -8.65 -4.18 14.06
N LEU A 75 -7.50 -4.55 13.50
CA LEU A 75 -6.21 -4.38 14.14
C LEU A 75 -5.89 -2.90 14.36
N VAL A 76 -6.16 -2.06 13.35
CA VAL A 76 -5.98 -0.61 13.45
C VAL A 76 -6.88 -0.07 14.55
N PHE A 77 -8.17 -0.35 14.59
CA PHE A 77 -9.08 0.23 15.59
C PHE A 77 -9.04 -0.39 17.00
N ASP A 78 -8.30 -1.48 17.20
CA ASP A 78 -8.02 -2.04 18.52
C ASP A 78 -6.87 -1.26 19.19
N GLN A 79 -7.19 -0.44 20.19
CA GLN A 79 -6.22 0.45 20.84
C GLN A 79 -5.08 -0.30 21.54
N GLU A 80 -5.35 -1.47 22.13
CA GLU A 80 -4.34 -2.22 22.87
C GLU A 80 -3.38 -2.89 21.89
N ARG A 81 -3.91 -3.55 20.84
CA ARG A 81 -3.07 -4.13 19.80
C ARG A 81 -2.29 -3.08 19.01
N ARG A 82 -2.90 -1.93 18.73
CA ARG A 82 -2.24 -0.82 18.00
C ARG A 82 -0.94 -0.39 18.67
N ARG A 83 -0.91 -0.32 20.00
CA ARG A 83 0.27 0.07 20.78
C ARG A 83 1.42 -0.94 20.68
N GLU A 84 1.14 -2.17 20.27
CA GLU A 84 2.18 -3.20 20.13
C GLU A 84 3.04 -2.99 18.88
N TRP A 85 2.47 -2.43 17.80
CA TRP A 85 3.15 -2.29 16.51
C TRP A 85 3.34 -0.85 16.05
N ILE A 86 2.58 0.13 16.56
CA ILE A 86 2.87 1.56 16.37
C ILE A 86 3.77 2.05 17.49
N VAL A 87 5.08 2.04 17.23
CA VAL A 87 6.10 2.48 18.19
C VAL A 87 6.32 3.99 18.09
N HIS A 88 6.19 4.56 16.88
CA HIS A 88 6.50 5.97 16.61
C HIS A 88 5.24 6.72 16.16
N ASP A 89 4.25 6.85 17.06
CA ASP A 89 2.98 7.46 16.70
C ASP A 89 3.12 8.93 16.27
N VAL A 90 4.01 9.69 16.92
CA VAL A 90 4.40 11.06 16.50
C VAL A 90 5.80 11.02 15.88
N GLY A 91 5.95 10.15 14.88
CA GLY A 91 7.23 9.85 14.21
C GLY A 91 7.43 10.57 12.89
N SER A 92 8.60 10.34 12.28
CA SER A 92 8.88 10.82 10.92
C SER A 92 8.06 10.05 9.87
N PHE A 93 7.70 10.72 8.79
CA PHE A 93 7.10 10.11 7.60
C PHE A 93 8.12 10.08 6.46
N PRO A 94 9.04 9.10 6.41
CA PRO A 94 10.00 8.98 5.31
C PRO A 94 9.29 8.78 3.97
N LEU A 95 10.01 9.13 2.90
CA LEU A 95 9.60 8.79 1.53
C LEU A 95 9.68 7.27 1.34
N TRP A 96 8.58 6.69 0.89
CA TRP A 96 8.41 5.30 0.53
C TRP A 96 8.09 5.19 -0.97
N CYS A 97 8.48 4.09 -1.60
CA CYS A 97 8.12 3.78 -2.98
C CYS A 97 7.82 2.28 -3.10
N ASP A 98 6.61 1.95 -3.54
CA ASP A 98 6.14 0.56 -3.64
C ASP A 98 6.67 -0.19 -4.88
N ASP A 99 7.32 0.51 -5.82
CA ASP A 99 7.77 -0.05 -7.11
C ASP A 99 9.26 0.16 -7.41
N LEU A 100 10.12 0.05 -6.40
CA LEU A 100 11.58 0.02 -6.55
C LEU A 100 12.07 -1.33 -7.13
N ARG A 101 11.57 -1.72 -8.29
CA ARG A 101 12.06 -2.89 -9.03
C ARG A 101 13.44 -2.61 -9.61
N LEU A 102 14.22 -3.66 -9.87
CA LEU A 102 15.57 -3.56 -10.44
C LEU A 102 15.61 -2.75 -11.74
N GLU A 103 14.55 -2.79 -12.54
CA GLU A 103 14.37 -2.06 -13.80
C GLU A 103 14.42 -0.52 -13.62
N ASN A 104 14.12 -0.03 -12.41
CA ASN A 104 14.07 1.38 -12.08
C ASN A 104 15.40 1.91 -11.53
N PHE A 105 16.45 1.08 -11.45
CA PHE A 105 17.80 1.50 -11.04
C PHE A 105 18.69 1.74 -12.26
N LEU A 106 19.32 2.91 -12.31
CA LEU A 106 20.33 3.23 -13.30
C LEU A 106 21.71 2.81 -12.77
N MET A 107 22.48 2.13 -13.62
CA MET A 107 23.85 1.70 -13.30
C MET A 107 24.86 2.34 -14.26
N ASP A 108 26.06 2.63 -13.75
CA ASP A 108 27.20 3.02 -14.59
C ASP A 108 27.94 1.80 -15.15
N ASP A 109 28.99 2.03 -15.96
CA ASP A 109 29.82 0.98 -16.56
C ASP A 109 30.60 0.14 -15.52
N SER A 110 30.57 0.53 -14.25
CA SER A 110 31.23 -0.16 -13.12
C SER A 110 30.22 -0.84 -12.18
N ASP A 111 28.98 -1.04 -12.63
CA ASP A 111 27.87 -1.64 -11.88
C ASP A 111 27.49 -0.87 -10.60
N ASN A 112 27.82 0.42 -10.50
CA ASN A 112 27.36 1.25 -9.38
C ASN A 112 25.97 1.81 -9.66
N ILE A 113 25.10 1.81 -8.64
CA ILE A 113 23.81 2.51 -8.71
C ILE A 113 24.06 4.01 -8.73
N VAL A 114 23.72 4.67 -9.83
CA VAL A 114 23.88 6.13 -10.02
C VAL A 114 22.57 6.90 -9.97
N GLY A 115 21.43 6.20 -9.98
CA GLY A 115 20.13 6.84 -9.88
C GLY A 115 18.98 5.85 -9.75
N VAL A 116 17.84 6.39 -9.33
CA VAL A 116 16.56 5.68 -9.30
C VAL A 116 15.56 6.54 -10.07
N ILE A 117 14.84 5.92 -11.00
CA ILE A 117 13.80 6.54 -11.81
C ILE A 117 12.42 6.02 -11.41
N ASP A 118 11.38 6.53 -12.09
CA ASP A 118 10.02 6.00 -11.98
C ASP A 118 9.42 6.08 -10.56
N TRP A 119 9.38 7.31 -10.03
CA TRP A 119 8.89 7.61 -8.68
C TRP A 119 7.36 7.74 -8.59
N GLU A 120 6.58 7.29 -9.58
CA GLU A 120 5.13 7.52 -9.65
C GLU A 120 4.33 6.89 -8.49
N PHE A 121 4.87 5.83 -7.88
CA PHE A 121 4.28 5.16 -6.71
C PHE A 121 4.90 5.58 -5.37
N SER A 122 5.43 6.79 -5.30
CA SER A 122 6.11 7.29 -4.10
C SER A 122 5.22 8.17 -3.23
N TYR A 123 5.30 7.98 -1.91
CA TYR A 123 4.52 8.72 -0.92
C TYR A 123 5.24 8.75 0.42
N THR A 124 4.87 9.68 1.30
CA THR A 124 5.37 9.67 2.68
C THR A 124 4.49 8.75 3.53
N ALA A 125 5.10 7.83 4.28
CA ALA A 125 4.39 6.83 5.09
C ALA A 125 4.97 6.71 6.50
N PRO A 126 4.21 6.21 7.49
CA PRO A 126 4.75 5.87 8.80
C PRO A 126 5.91 4.86 8.71
N VAL A 127 6.92 4.99 9.58
CA VAL A 127 8.09 4.09 9.62
C VAL A 127 7.72 2.63 9.84
N GLU A 128 6.56 2.35 10.44
CA GLU A 128 6.01 1.02 10.67
C GLU A 128 5.79 0.22 9.36
N TYR A 129 5.74 0.88 8.20
CA TYR A 129 5.70 0.20 6.89
C TYR A 129 6.93 -0.67 6.65
N THR A 130 8.07 -0.36 7.26
CA THR A 130 9.31 -1.14 7.14
C THR A 130 9.19 -2.57 7.70
N TYR A 131 8.19 -2.86 8.53
CA TYR A 131 7.96 -4.19 9.09
C TYR A 131 7.41 -5.19 8.06
N ALA A 132 6.91 -4.72 6.93
CA ALA A 132 6.55 -5.55 5.79
C ALA A 132 7.58 -5.35 4.68
N PRO A 133 8.55 -6.27 4.49
CA PRO A 133 9.51 -6.13 3.41
C PRO A 133 8.76 -6.09 2.08
N PRO A 134 9.09 -5.14 1.18
CA PRO A 134 8.39 -5.04 -0.09
C PRO A 134 8.61 -6.31 -0.91
N TRP A 135 7.60 -6.73 -1.67
CA TRP A 135 7.60 -8.00 -2.39
C TRP A 135 8.82 -8.16 -3.33
N TRP A 136 9.34 -7.07 -3.89
CA TRP A 136 10.52 -7.08 -4.76
C TRP A 136 11.80 -7.46 -4.03
N LEU A 137 11.86 -7.31 -2.70
CA LEU A 137 12.99 -7.74 -1.87
C LEU A 137 12.95 -9.26 -1.59
N LEU A 138 11.81 -9.92 -1.78
CA LEU A 138 11.62 -11.31 -1.41
C LEU A 138 12.30 -12.31 -2.37
N LEU A 139 12.90 -11.84 -3.49
CA LEU A 139 13.57 -12.63 -4.55
C LEU A 139 12.77 -13.85 -5.09
N LYS A 140 11.52 -14.01 -4.64
CA LYS A 140 10.55 -15.00 -5.08
C LYS A 140 9.56 -14.29 -5.99
N LYS A 141 9.43 -14.80 -7.21
CA LYS A 141 8.29 -14.49 -8.06
C LYS A 141 7.02 -15.01 -7.35
N PRO A 142 5.89 -14.28 -7.36
CA PRO A 142 4.62 -14.85 -6.90
C PRO A 142 4.38 -16.14 -7.68
N GLU A 143 4.20 -17.25 -6.98
CA GLU A 143 3.87 -18.53 -7.61
C GLU A 143 2.46 -18.36 -8.21
N GLY A 144 2.36 -18.56 -9.53
CA GLY A 144 1.14 -18.36 -10.31
C GLY A 144 0.21 -19.56 -10.31
#